data_AF-A0A5B6V8N9-F1
#
_entry.id   AF-A0A5B6V8N9-F1
#
_cell.length_a   1.000
_cell.length_b   1.000
_cell.length_c   1.000
_cell.angle_alpha   90.00
_cell.angle_beta   90.00
_cell.angle_gamma   90.00
#
_symmetry.space_group_name_H-M   'P 1'
#
loop_
_entity.id
_entity.type
_entity.pdbx_description
1 polymer ?
#
loop_
_entity_poly.entity_id
_entity_poly.type
_entity_poly.pdbx_seq_one_letter_code
_entity_poly.pdbx_strand_id
1 'polypeptide(L)'
;MPNNKSKPRPSRMSVYLYIPNIIGYIRILLNCYAFAICFSSKRLFAALYFLSFVCDAVDGWCARKFNQASTVGAVLDMVTDRISTACLLVILSQVYRPSLVFLSLLALDIASHWLQMYSSFLVGKASHKDVKDSSNWLFKLYYGNRMFMGYCCVACEVLYIALFLISSKHTENLMDVVVTTLKQGSPLSLLVAISLLGCSIKQVINIIQMKTAADACVLYDTEKKQKR
;
A
#
# COMPACT_ATOMS: atom_id res chain seq x y z
N MET A 1 -32.60 36.63 3.85
CA MET A 1 -32.48 35.16 3.63
C MET A 1 -31.33 34.93 2.65
N PRO A 2 -30.24 34.21 3.02
CA PRO A 2 -29.19 33.91 2.07
C PRO A 2 -29.68 32.83 1.10
N ASN A 3 -29.55 33.13 -0.19
CA ASN A 3 -29.98 32.33 -1.31
C ASN A 3 -29.16 31.03 -1.37
N ASN A 4 -29.74 29.92 -0.89
CA ASN A 4 -29.10 28.60 -0.91
C ASN A 4 -29.15 28.03 -2.33
N LYS A 5 -28.30 28.58 -3.22
CA LYS A 5 -28.07 28.01 -4.56
C LYS A 5 -27.39 26.66 -4.35
N SER A 6 -28.17 25.58 -4.40
CA SER A 6 -27.66 24.22 -4.43
C SER A 6 -26.65 24.10 -5.58
N LYS A 7 -25.37 23.87 -5.26
CA LYS A 7 -24.34 23.64 -6.29
C LYS A 7 -24.83 22.54 -7.24
N PRO A 8 -24.72 22.72 -8.57
CA PRO A 8 -25.13 21.69 -9.52
C PRO A 8 -24.36 20.40 -9.24
N ARG A 9 -25.06 19.27 -9.23
CA ARG A 9 -24.43 17.95 -9.05
C ARG A 9 -23.39 17.76 -10.16
N PRO A 10 -22.14 17.40 -9.83
CA PRO A 10 -21.13 17.16 -10.85
C PRO A 10 -21.59 16.04 -11.79
N SER A 11 -21.36 16.23 -13.09
CA SER A 11 -21.66 15.20 -14.09
C SER A 11 -20.79 13.96 -13.82
N ARG A 12 -21.29 12.76 -14.15
CA ARG A 12 -20.50 11.51 -13.98
C ARG A 12 -19.14 11.61 -14.67
N MET A 13 -19.09 12.18 -15.88
CA MET A 13 -17.86 12.39 -16.63
C MET A 13 -16.87 13.33 -15.91
N SER A 14 -17.37 14.40 -15.29
CA SER A 14 -16.50 15.31 -14.52
C SER A 14 -15.83 14.62 -13.34
N VAL A 15 -16.50 13.66 -12.69
CA VAL A 15 -15.91 12.88 -11.58
C VAL A 15 -14.79 11.97 -12.08
N TYR A 16 -14.98 11.28 -13.22
CA TYR A 16 -13.91 10.46 -13.81
C TYR A 16 -12.69 11.26 -14.24
N LEU A 17 -12.89 12.53 -14.63
CA LEU A 17 -11.85 13.46 -15.10
C LEU A 17 -11.35 14.40 -13.99
N TYR A 18 -11.61 14.10 -12.71
CA TYR A 18 -10.97 14.83 -11.63
C TYR A 18 -9.44 14.73 -11.76
N ILE A 19 -8.75 15.83 -11.43
CA ILE A 19 -7.29 15.92 -11.47
C ILE A 19 -6.63 14.73 -10.75
N PRO A 20 -7.02 14.35 -9.51
CA PRO A 20 -6.45 13.16 -8.86
C PRO A 20 -6.67 11.87 -9.65
N ASN A 21 -7.82 11.68 -10.30
CA ASN A 21 -8.11 10.47 -11.06
C ASN A 21 -7.27 10.40 -12.35
N ILE A 22 -7.04 11.55 -13.00
CA ILE A 22 -6.13 11.65 -14.15
C ILE A 22 -4.70 11.27 -13.75
N ILE A 23 -4.22 11.76 -12.60
CA ILE A 23 -2.91 11.35 -12.06
C ILE A 23 -2.89 9.83 -11.81
N GLY A 24 -3.96 9.26 -11.25
CA GLY A 24 -4.12 7.81 -11.10
C GLY A 24 -3.99 7.04 -12.41
N TYR A 25 -4.64 7.48 -13.49
CA TYR A 25 -4.49 6.85 -14.81
C TYR A 25 -3.07 6.94 -15.36
N ILE A 26 -2.40 8.09 -15.18
CA ILE A 26 -1.01 8.28 -15.57
C ILE A 26 -0.09 7.33 -14.80
N ARG A 27 -0.34 7.12 -13.49
CA ARG A 27 0.40 6.15 -12.66
C ARG A 27 0.28 4.72 -13.18
N ILE A 28 -0.91 4.32 -13.63
CA ILE A 28 -1.11 2.99 -14.23
C ILE A 28 -0.25 2.85 -15.48
N LEU A 29 -0.27 3.83 -16.39
CA LEU A 29 0.54 3.80 -17.61
C LEU A 29 2.04 3.79 -17.31
N LEU A 30 2.48 4.61 -16.35
CA LEU A 30 3.87 4.63 -15.85
C LEU A 30 4.30 3.26 -15.34
N ASN A 31 3.47 2.62 -14.50
CA ASN A 31 3.75 1.28 -13.98
C ASN A 31 3.80 0.24 -15.09
N CYS A 32 2.84 0.25 -16.02
CA CYS A 32 2.84 -0.67 -17.16
C CYS A 32 4.13 -0.54 -17.99
N TYR A 33 4.54 0.69 -18.30
CA TYR A 33 5.76 0.94 -19.04
C TYR A 33 7.01 0.54 -18.24
N ALA A 34 7.06 0.88 -16.94
CA ALA A 34 8.15 0.48 -16.06
C ALA A 34 8.32 -1.05 -16.07
N PHE A 35 7.25 -1.80 -15.81
CA PHE A 35 7.31 -3.26 -15.78
C PHE A 35 7.67 -3.87 -17.15
N ALA A 36 7.27 -3.26 -18.26
CA ALA A 36 7.66 -3.70 -19.60
C ALA A 36 9.19 -3.62 -19.85
N ILE A 37 9.87 -2.63 -19.25
CA ILE A 37 11.32 -2.44 -19.40
C ILE A 37 12.14 -2.99 -18.24
N CYS A 38 11.50 -3.70 -17.29
CA CYS A 38 12.08 -4.11 -16.02
C CYS A 38 13.41 -4.89 -16.19
N PHE A 39 13.45 -5.83 -17.14
CA PHE A 39 14.64 -6.63 -17.42
C PHE A 39 15.64 -5.96 -18.37
N SER A 40 15.24 -4.89 -19.08
CA SER A 40 16.12 -4.17 -20.01
C SER A 40 16.97 -3.12 -19.31
N SER A 41 16.38 -2.34 -18.37
CA SER A 41 17.09 -1.30 -17.64
C SER A 41 16.58 -1.17 -16.22
N LYS A 42 17.32 -1.77 -15.28
CA LYS A 42 16.96 -1.75 -13.84
C LYS A 42 16.86 -0.33 -13.27
N ARG A 43 17.76 0.57 -13.71
CA ARG A 43 17.79 1.98 -13.24
C ARG A 43 16.58 2.76 -13.74
N LEU A 44 16.22 2.59 -15.02
CA LEU A 44 15.06 3.28 -15.58
C LEU A 44 13.76 2.73 -15.00
N PHE A 45 13.67 1.42 -14.80
CA PHE A 45 12.57 0.80 -14.07
C PHE A 45 12.39 1.41 -12.68
N ALA A 46 13.46 1.44 -11.87
CA ALA A 46 13.41 1.98 -10.52
C ALA A 46 13.01 3.46 -10.51
N ALA A 47 13.52 4.26 -11.46
CA ALA A 47 13.17 5.68 -11.57
C ALA A 47 11.68 5.88 -11.92
N LEU A 48 11.15 5.14 -12.89
CA LEU A 48 9.74 5.24 -13.29
C LEU A 48 8.79 4.71 -12.22
N TYR A 49 9.13 3.58 -11.60
CA TYR A 49 8.36 3.01 -10.50
C TYR A 49 8.35 3.96 -9.30
N PHE A 50 9.51 4.52 -8.92
CA PHE A 50 9.59 5.51 -7.85
C PHE A 50 8.81 6.79 -8.19
N LEU A 51 8.86 7.25 -9.43
CA LEU A 51 8.05 8.40 -9.87
C LEU A 51 6.56 8.11 -9.74
N SER A 52 6.10 6.92 -10.15
CA SER A 52 4.70 6.48 -9.98
C SER A 52 4.28 6.43 -8.51
N PHE A 53 5.18 5.97 -7.64
CA PHE A 53 4.97 5.98 -6.19
C PHE A 53 4.91 7.40 -5.59
N VAL A 54 5.71 8.35 -6.08
CA VAL A 54 5.61 9.76 -5.65
C VAL A 54 4.30 10.39 -6.12
N CYS A 55 3.84 10.05 -7.34
CA CYS A 55 2.58 10.55 -7.87
C CYS A 55 1.36 10.16 -7.00
N ASP A 56 1.43 9.04 -6.26
CA ASP A 56 0.44 8.62 -5.25
C ASP A 56 0.17 9.71 -4.20
N ALA A 57 1.24 10.17 -3.56
CA ALA A 57 1.12 11.20 -2.55
C ALA A 57 0.57 12.51 -3.14
N VAL A 58 0.90 12.80 -4.41
CA VAL A 58 0.46 13.99 -5.13
C VAL A 58 -1.02 13.91 -5.48
N ASP A 59 -1.54 12.78 -5.95
CA ASP A 59 -2.97 12.64 -6.27
C ASP A 59 -3.83 12.82 -5.01
N GLY A 60 -3.44 12.23 -3.88
CA GLY A 60 -4.14 12.38 -2.62
C GLY A 60 -4.08 13.83 -2.11
N TRP A 61 -2.96 14.51 -2.31
CA TRP A 61 -2.84 15.94 -1.98
C TRP A 61 -3.74 16.80 -2.87
N CYS A 62 -3.75 16.57 -4.18
CA CYS A 62 -4.64 17.24 -5.13
C CYS A 62 -6.12 17.00 -4.78
N ALA A 63 -6.51 15.77 -4.44
CA ALA A 63 -7.87 15.43 -4.05
C ALA A 63 -8.35 16.27 -2.84
N ARG A 64 -7.49 16.44 -1.83
CA ARG A 64 -7.78 17.26 -0.64
C ARG A 64 -7.79 18.75 -0.96
N LYS A 65 -6.80 19.24 -1.71
CA LYS A 65 -6.65 20.67 -2.01
C LYS A 65 -7.76 21.19 -2.93
N PHE A 66 -8.13 20.42 -3.94
CA PHE A 66 -9.16 20.81 -4.91
C PHE A 66 -10.57 20.34 -4.51
N ASN A 67 -10.72 19.69 -3.35
CA ASN A 67 -11.98 19.09 -2.90
C ASN A 67 -12.62 18.17 -3.97
N GLN A 68 -11.77 17.41 -4.66
CA GLN A 68 -12.10 16.48 -5.75
C GLN A 68 -11.93 15.02 -5.31
N ALA A 69 -12.16 14.74 -4.03
CA ALA A 69 -12.15 13.35 -3.53
C ALA A 69 -13.34 12.57 -4.12
N SER A 70 -13.07 11.37 -4.62
CA SER A 70 -14.10 10.49 -5.18
C SER A 70 -13.88 9.05 -4.76
N THR A 71 -14.95 8.27 -4.59
CA THR A 71 -14.87 6.85 -4.24
C THR A 71 -14.15 6.05 -5.32
N VAL A 72 -14.39 6.37 -6.60
CA VAL A 72 -13.70 5.74 -7.73
C VAL A 72 -12.20 6.02 -7.66
N GLY A 73 -11.81 7.26 -7.38
CA GLY A 73 -10.41 7.62 -7.19
C GLY A 73 -9.75 6.86 -6.06
N ALA A 74 -10.39 6.79 -4.89
CA ALA A 74 -9.86 6.05 -3.75
C ALA A 74 -9.70 4.54 -4.01
N VAL A 75 -10.65 3.93 -4.75
CA VAL A 75 -10.54 2.52 -5.14
C VAL A 75 -9.44 2.32 -6.18
N LEU A 76 -9.37 3.20 -7.19
CA LEU A 76 -8.34 3.15 -8.24
C LEU A 76 -6.94 3.24 -7.65
N ASP A 77 -6.75 4.17 -6.73
CA ASP A 77 -5.51 4.41 -5.98
C ASP A 77 -5.05 3.14 -5.25
N MET A 78 -5.90 2.63 -4.36
CA MET A 78 -5.64 1.42 -3.58
C MET A 78 -5.35 0.21 -4.48
N VAL A 79 -6.13 0.00 -5.56
CA VAL A 79 -5.92 -1.13 -6.47
C VAL A 79 -4.58 -0.99 -7.21
N THR A 80 -4.25 0.20 -7.70
CA THR A 80 -3.00 0.47 -8.41
C THR A 80 -1.79 0.21 -7.54
N ASP A 81 -1.83 0.66 -6.28
CA ASP A 81 -0.81 0.41 -5.27
C ASP A 81 -0.60 -1.07 -4.99
N ARG A 82 -1.69 -1.82 -4.78
CA ARG A 82 -1.56 -3.25 -4.48
C ARG A 82 -1.01 -4.02 -5.67
N ILE A 83 -1.44 -3.69 -6.89
CA ILE A 83 -0.95 -4.35 -8.12
C ILE A 83 0.53 -4.01 -8.36
N SER A 84 0.94 -2.76 -8.20
CA SER A 84 2.34 -2.36 -8.42
C SER A 84 3.28 -3.06 -7.43
N THR A 85 2.97 -3.03 -6.13
CA THR A 85 3.74 -3.76 -5.10
C THR A 85 3.75 -5.27 -5.39
N ALA A 86 2.62 -5.85 -5.78
CA ALA A 86 2.52 -7.27 -6.10
C ALA A 86 3.42 -7.68 -7.27
N CYS A 87 3.39 -6.92 -8.37
CA CYS A 87 4.26 -7.16 -9.52
C CYS A 87 5.75 -7.09 -9.13
N LEU A 88 6.14 -6.09 -8.33
CA LEU A 88 7.51 -5.96 -7.84
C LEU A 88 7.93 -7.14 -6.93
N LEU A 89 7.06 -7.58 -6.02
CA LEU A 89 7.31 -8.74 -5.16
C LEU A 89 7.45 -10.04 -5.98
N VAL A 90 6.64 -10.22 -7.02
CA VAL A 90 6.76 -11.37 -7.93
C VAL A 90 8.10 -11.35 -8.65
N ILE A 91 8.55 -10.21 -9.15
CA ILE A 91 9.87 -10.08 -9.78
C ILE A 91 10.99 -10.39 -8.78
N LEU A 92 10.92 -9.85 -7.57
CA LEU A 92 11.89 -10.15 -6.50
C LEU A 92 11.90 -11.64 -6.14
N SER A 93 10.75 -12.32 -6.16
CA SER A 93 10.66 -13.76 -5.92
C SER A 93 11.38 -14.61 -6.98
N GLN A 94 11.49 -14.11 -8.22
CA GLN A 94 12.23 -14.78 -9.29
C GLN A 94 13.74 -14.54 -9.18
N VAL A 95 14.13 -13.38 -8.64
CA VAL A 95 15.52 -12.96 -8.51
C VAL A 95 16.19 -13.57 -7.28
N TYR A 96 15.49 -13.63 -6.15
CA TYR A 96 16.05 -14.01 -4.87
C TYR A 96 15.58 -15.38 -4.37
N ARG A 97 16.46 -16.07 -3.64
CA ARG A 97 16.15 -17.31 -2.92
C ARG A 97 16.29 -17.11 -1.40
N PRO A 98 15.41 -17.71 -0.57
CA PRO A 98 14.23 -18.49 -0.95
C PRO A 98 13.09 -17.60 -1.48
N SER A 99 12.54 -17.97 -2.64
CA SER A 99 11.48 -17.20 -3.34
C SER A 99 10.17 -17.11 -2.54
N LEU A 100 9.96 -18.07 -1.63
CA LEU A 100 8.79 -18.14 -0.77
C LEU A 100 8.67 -16.94 0.18
N VAL A 101 9.75 -16.24 0.50
CA VAL A 101 9.69 -15.05 1.36
C VAL A 101 8.82 -13.99 0.70
N PHE A 102 9.14 -13.59 -0.53
CA PHE A 102 8.38 -12.58 -1.27
C PHE A 102 6.95 -13.01 -1.57
N LEU A 103 6.74 -14.30 -1.88
CA LEU A 103 5.40 -14.84 -2.08
C LEU A 103 4.57 -14.79 -0.79
N SER A 104 5.18 -15.05 0.36
CA SER A 104 4.51 -14.95 1.67
C SER A 104 4.21 -13.50 2.04
N LEU A 105 5.12 -12.56 1.74
CA LEU A 105 4.87 -11.13 1.93
C LEU A 105 3.69 -10.65 1.07
N LEU A 106 3.63 -11.10 -0.18
CA LEU A 106 2.51 -10.82 -1.10
C LEU A 106 1.19 -11.39 -0.57
N ALA A 107 1.19 -12.66 -0.16
CA ALA A 107 0.00 -13.32 0.36
C ALA A 107 -0.52 -12.62 1.63
N LEU A 108 0.39 -12.23 2.53
CA LEU A 108 0.06 -11.51 3.76
C LEU A 108 -0.56 -10.13 3.45
N ASP A 109 0.01 -9.39 2.51
CA ASP A 109 -0.46 -8.05 2.13
C ASP A 109 -1.86 -8.11 1.50
N ILE A 110 -2.09 -9.01 0.53
CA ILE A 110 -3.41 -9.17 -0.09
C ILE A 110 -4.44 -9.64 0.95
N ALA A 111 -4.10 -10.63 1.78
CA ALA A 111 -5.02 -11.17 2.77
C ALA A 111 -5.41 -10.13 3.83
N SER A 112 -4.44 -9.37 4.36
CA SER A 112 -4.71 -8.34 5.39
C SER A 112 -5.62 -7.23 4.87
N HIS A 113 -5.38 -6.75 3.64
CA HIS A 113 -6.17 -5.70 3.03
C HIS A 113 -7.56 -6.19 2.62
N TRP A 114 -7.67 -7.38 2.03
CA TRP A 114 -8.97 -7.93 1.63
C TRP A 114 -9.86 -8.15 2.85
N LEU A 115 -9.35 -8.81 3.90
CA LEU A 115 -10.11 -9.05 5.12
C LEU A 115 -10.52 -7.73 5.79
N GLN A 116 -9.62 -6.76 5.86
CA GLN A 116 -9.93 -5.44 6.44
C GLN A 116 -11.00 -4.70 5.63
N MET A 117 -10.93 -4.69 4.31
CA MET A 117 -11.96 -4.08 3.47
C MET A 117 -13.32 -4.76 3.66
N TYR A 118 -13.35 -6.09 3.65
CA TYR A 118 -14.58 -6.86 3.80
C TYR A 118 -15.21 -6.65 5.18
N SER A 119 -14.42 -6.71 6.25
CA SER A 119 -14.90 -6.46 7.62
C SER A 119 -15.43 -5.03 7.77
N SER A 120 -14.75 -4.05 7.19
CA SER A 120 -15.17 -2.64 7.22
C SER A 120 -16.49 -2.43 6.47
N PHE A 121 -16.71 -3.14 5.36
CA PHE A 121 -17.97 -3.12 4.63
C PHE A 121 -19.13 -3.78 5.41
N LEU A 122 -18.86 -4.90 6.10
CA LEU A 122 -19.85 -5.57 6.95
C LEU A 122 -20.27 -4.69 8.14
N VAL A 123 -19.29 -4.12 8.84
CA VAL A 123 -19.51 -3.24 10.00
C VAL A 123 -20.16 -1.93 9.58
N GLY A 124 -19.84 -1.40 8.39
CA GLY A 124 -20.49 -0.21 7.82
C GLY A 124 -21.99 -0.34 7.55
N LYS A 125 -22.55 -1.57 7.55
CA LYS A 125 -23.99 -1.84 7.53
C LYS A 125 -24.58 -2.15 8.91
N ALA A 126 -23.77 -2.27 9.96
CA ALA A 126 -24.18 -2.55 11.32
C ALA A 126 -23.91 -1.34 12.25
N SER A 127 -24.83 -0.37 12.21
CA SER A 127 -25.21 0.56 13.29
C SER A 127 -24.19 0.82 14.44
N HIS A 128 -23.52 1.98 14.37
CA HIS A 128 -23.28 2.95 15.46
C HIS A 128 -22.76 2.51 16.86
N LYS A 129 -22.11 1.37 17.03
CA LYS A 129 -21.38 1.08 18.29
C LYS A 129 -19.89 0.92 18.03
N ASP A 130 -19.18 1.98 18.44
CA ASP A 130 -17.76 2.08 18.75
C ASP A 130 -16.92 0.82 18.45
N VAL A 131 -16.30 0.78 17.26
CA VAL A 131 -15.08 0.00 17.01
C VAL A 131 -13.90 0.74 17.68
N LYS A 132 -13.96 0.94 18.99
CA LYS A 132 -12.89 1.57 19.79
C LYS A 132 -11.91 0.58 20.39
N ASP A 133 -12.16 -0.73 20.26
CA ASP A 133 -11.45 -1.75 21.04
C ASP A 133 -10.65 -2.77 20.21
N SER A 134 -10.01 -2.34 19.12
CA SER A 134 -8.85 -3.10 18.66
C SER A 134 -7.67 -2.85 19.61
N SER A 135 -7.31 -3.89 20.37
CA SER A 135 -6.51 -3.92 21.60
C SER A 135 -4.99 -3.66 21.48
N ASN A 136 -4.46 -3.38 20.28
CA ASN A 136 -3.01 -3.29 20.05
C ASN A 136 -2.52 -1.85 19.88
N TRP A 137 -1.63 -1.42 20.77
CA TRP A 137 -1.03 -0.07 20.77
C TRP A 137 -0.35 0.28 19.44
N LEU A 138 0.32 -0.70 18.81
CA LEU A 138 1.05 -0.50 17.56
C LEU A 138 0.10 -0.22 16.38
N PHE A 139 -1.04 -0.90 16.32
CA PHE A 139 -2.06 -0.66 15.30
C PHE A 139 -2.66 0.75 15.46
N LYS A 140 -2.93 1.17 16.71
CA LYS A 140 -3.39 2.53 17.02
C LYS A 140 -2.36 3.59 16.64
N LEU A 141 -1.07 3.35 16.92
CA LEU A 141 0.01 4.25 16.53
C LEU A 141 0.14 4.35 15.01
N TYR A 142 0.08 3.21 14.31
CA TYR A 142 0.17 3.15 12.85
C TYR A 142 -0.93 3.96 12.17
N TYR A 143 -2.20 3.66 12.48
CA TYR A 143 -3.32 4.35 11.85
C TYR A 143 -3.59 5.74 12.45
N GLY A 144 -3.16 6.00 13.68
CA GLY A 144 -3.31 7.29 14.34
C GLY A 144 -2.27 8.34 13.93
N ASN A 145 -1.08 7.93 13.51
CA ASN A 145 -0.02 8.84 13.07
C ASN A 145 0.29 8.67 11.57
N ARG A 146 -0.22 9.60 10.76
CA ARG A 146 -0.05 9.61 9.30
C ARG A 146 1.42 9.60 8.86
N MET A 147 2.31 10.28 9.60
CA MET A 147 3.74 10.30 9.25
C MET A 147 4.39 8.94 9.48
N PHE A 148 4.01 8.26 10.55
CA PHE A 148 4.52 6.92 10.86
C PHE A 148 4.00 5.86 9.87
N MET A 149 2.72 5.93 9.49
CA MET A 149 2.15 5.12 8.42
C MET A 149 2.90 5.33 7.10
N GLY A 150 3.08 6.61 6.72
CA GLY A 150 3.81 7.00 5.51
C GLY A 150 5.24 6.47 5.52
N TYR A 151 5.97 6.63 6.63
CA TYR A 151 7.32 6.08 6.80
C TYR A 151 7.36 4.57 6.52
N CYS A 152 6.49 3.78 7.14
CA CYS A 152 6.49 2.32 6.96
C CYS A 152 6.15 1.92 5.52
N CYS A 153 5.20 2.60 4.88
CA CYS A 153 4.84 2.33 3.48
C CYS A 153 5.99 2.67 2.52
N VAL A 154 6.58 3.85 2.67
CA VAL A 154 7.74 4.28 1.88
C VAL A 154 8.93 3.35 2.11
N ALA A 155 9.20 2.98 3.36
CA ALA A 155 10.28 2.07 3.73
C ALA A 155 10.14 0.69 3.03
N CYS A 156 8.93 0.12 2.96
CA CYS A 156 8.71 -1.12 2.19
C CYS A 156 9.06 -0.95 0.72
N GLU A 157 8.50 0.07 0.06
CA GLU A 157 8.70 0.27 -1.38
C GLU A 157 10.17 0.56 -1.69
N VAL A 158 10.81 1.41 -0.89
CA VAL A 158 12.25 1.71 -1.02
C VAL A 158 13.09 0.46 -0.80
N LEU A 159 12.76 -0.39 0.17
CA LEU A 159 13.46 -1.67 0.37
C LEU A 159 13.36 -2.56 -0.88
N TYR A 160 12.16 -2.71 -1.44
CA TYR A 160 11.95 -3.57 -2.61
C TYR A 160 12.67 -3.05 -3.85
N ILE A 161 12.64 -1.74 -4.09
CA ILE A 161 13.40 -1.09 -5.17
C ILE A 161 14.91 -1.26 -4.95
N ALA A 162 15.40 -1.05 -3.72
CA ALA A 162 16.81 -1.19 -3.39
C ALA A 162 17.29 -2.63 -3.62
N LEU A 163 16.55 -3.63 -3.15
CA LEU A 163 16.84 -5.03 -3.41
C LEU A 163 16.86 -5.32 -4.91
N PHE A 164 15.87 -4.82 -5.67
CA PHE A 164 15.84 -5.00 -7.12
C PHE A 164 17.07 -4.40 -7.83
N LEU A 165 17.52 -3.22 -7.40
CA LEU A 165 18.70 -2.55 -7.95
C LEU A 165 20.03 -3.21 -7.57
N ILE A 166 20.15 -3.75 -6.35
CA ILE A 166 21.36 -4.41 -5.85
C ILE A 166 21.56 -5.77 -6.52
N SER A 167 20.46 -6.45 -6.86
CA SER A 167 20.52 -7.74 -7.52
C SER A 167 21.45 -7.68 -8.74
N SER A 168 22.50 -8.50 -8.73
CA SER A 168 23.47 -8.55 -9.82
C SER A 168 23.30 -9.81 -10.66
N LYS A 169 23.01 -10.95 -10.02
CA LYS A 169 22.70 -12.23 -10.68
C LYS A 169 21.27 -12.68 -10.36
N HIS A 170 20.68 -13.41 -11.30
CA HIS A 170 19.49 -14.21 -10.99
C HIS A 170 19.90 -15.33 -10.02
N THR A 171 19.05 -15.61 -9.03
CA THR A 171 19.22 -16.64 -7.97
C THR A 171 20.22 -16.31 -6.85
N GLU A 172 20.29 -15.06 -6.42
CA GLU A 172 21.07 -14.68 -5.23
C GLU A 172 20.34 -15.08 -3.93
N ASN A 173 21.10 -15.44 -2.89
CA ASN A 173 20.54 -15.65 -1.56
C ASN A 173 20.20 -14.30 -0.92
N LEU A 174 18.95 -14.12 -0.52
CA LEU A 174 18.45 -12.88 0.06
C LEU A 174 19.23 -12.47 1.31
N MET A 175 19.51 -13.43 2.20
CA MET A 175 20.20 -13.15 3.46
C MET A 175 21.64 -12.70 3.22
N ASP A 176 22.33 -13.34 2.29
CA ASP A 176 23.72 -12.99 1.97
C ASP A 176 23.81 -11.59 1.37
N VAL A 177 22.90 -11.23 0.46
CA VAL A 177 22.86 -9.89 -0.12
C VAL A 177 22.56 -8.84 0.95
N VAL A 178 21.54 -9.05 1.78
CA VAL A 178 21.18 -8.12 2.85
C VAL A 178 22.34 -7.94 3.84
N VAL A 179 22.93 -9.04 4.34
CA VAL A 179 24.04 -8.98 5.30
C VAL A 179 25.28 -8.32 4.68
N THR A 180 25.60 -8.62 3.43
CA THR A 180 26.75 -8.03 2.74
C THR A 180 26.55 -6.53 2.54
N THR A 181 25.36 -6.10 2.10
CA THR A 181 25.04 -4.67 1.96
C THR A 181 25.08 -3.95 3.30
N LEU A 182 24.57 -4.56 4.37
CA LEU A 182 24.61 -3.96 5.72
C LEU A 182 26.05 -3.79 6.24
N LYS A 183 26.94 -4.73 5.95
CA LYS A 183 28.35 -4.70 6.38
C LYS A 183 29.21 -3.68 5.63
N GLN A 184 28.82 -3.25 4.42
CA GLN A 184 29.61 -2.31 3.62
C GLN A 184 29.73 -0.91 4.24
N GLY A 185 28.91 -0.54 5.22
CA GLY A 185 28.99 0.76 5.91
C GLY A 185 28.77 1.99 5.01
N SER A 186 28.20 1.80 3.83
CA SER A 186 27.93 2.84 2.84
C SER A 186 26.59 3.54 3.14
N PRO A 187 26.29 4.73 2.57
CA PRO A 187 24.96 5.34 2.71
C PRO A 187 23.81 4.42 2.27
N LEU A 188 24.07 3.49 1.35
CA LEU A 188 23.11 2.46 0.95
C LEU A 188 22.83 1.45 2.08
N SER A 189 23.82 1.12 2.90
CA SER A 189 23.63 0.21 4.04
C SER A 189 22.68 0.81 5.07
N LEU A 190 22.82 2.11 5.35
CA LEU A 190 21.92 2.84 6.23
C LEU A 190 20.50 2.89 5.67
N LEU A 191 20.36 3.17 4.36
CA LEU A 191 19.07 3.19 3.69
C LEU A 191 18.36 1.84 3.78
N VAL A 192 19.08 0.74 3.50
CA VAL A 192 18.54 -0.63 3.60
C VAL A 192 18.18 -0.97 5.04
N ALA A 193 19.01 -0.62 6.02
CA ALA A 193 18.73 -0.87 7.44
C ALA A 193 17.44 -0.18 7.91
N ILE A 194 17.30 1.12 7.63
CA ILE A 194 16.10 1.89 8.00
C ILE A 194 14.87 1.32 7.29
N SER A 195 15.00 1.00 6.00
CA SER A 195 13.91 0.46 5.19
C SER A 195 13.48 -0.93 5.66
N LEU A 196 14.41 -1.78 6.09
CA LEU A 196 14.13 -3.09 6.70
C LEU A 196 13.34 -2.96 8.00
N LEU A 197 13.67 -2.00 8.85
CA LEU A 197 12.94 -1.74 10.09
C LEU A 197 11.50 -1.31 9.80
N GLY A 198 11.31 -0.33 8.92
CA GLY A 198 9.96 0.13 8.53
C GLY A 198 9.14 -0.99 7.87
N CYS A 199 9.77 -1.81 7.03
CA CYS A 199 9.12 -2.95 6.38
C CYS A 199 8.70 -4.02 7.38
N SER A 200 9.58 -4.39 8.31
CA SER A 200 9.28 -5.38 9.35
C SER A 200 8.09 -4.93 10.21
N ILE A 201 8.06 -3.65 10.60
CA ILE A 201 6.93 -3.07 11.33
C ILE A 201 5.65 -3.18 10.51
N LYS A 202 5.67 -2.83 9.22
CA LYS A 202 4.51 -2.95 8.33
C LYS A 202 3.98 -4.38 8.26
N GLN A 203 4.86 -5.38 8.18
CA GLN A 203 4.42 -6.79 8.13
C GLN A 203 3.77 -7.24 9.44
N VAL A 204 4.29 -6.80 10.58
CA VAL A 204 3.63 -7.03 11.88
C VAL A 204 2.24 -6.39 11.92
N ILE A 205 2.10 -5.17 11.40
CA ILE A 205 0.81 -4.49 11.32
C ILE A 205 -0.15 -5.23 10.39
N ASN A 206 0.29 -5.73 9.25
CA ASN A 206 -0.55 -6.54 8.34
C ASN A 206 -1.12 -7.78 9.05
N ILE A 207 -0.34 -8.44 9.90
CA ILE A 207 -0.82 -9.56 10.73
C ILE A 207 -1.85 -9.09 11.75
N ILE A 208 -1.57 -8.00 12.47
CA ILE A 208 -2.50 -7.44 13.47
C ILE A 208 -3.81 -7.00 12.80
N GLN A 209 -3.73 -6.37 11.64
CA GLN A 209 -4.86 -5.94 10.83
C GLN A 209 -5.73 -7.14 10.43
N MET A 210 -5.11 -8.22 9.96
CA MET A 210 -5.83 -9.44 9.61
C MET A 210 -6.60 -10.01 10.81
N LYS A 211 -5.95 -10.10 11.98
CA LYS A 211 -6.61 -10.56 13.21
C LYS A 211 -7.77 -9.65 13.60
N THR A 212 -7.54 -8.33 13.58
CA THR A 212 -8.55 -7.33 13.95
C THR A 212 -9.77 -7.39 13.03
N ALA A 213 -9.55 -7.58 11.73
CA ALA A 213 -10.61 -7.76 10.75
C ALA A 213 -11.41 -9.06 10.98
N ALA A 214 -10.73 -10.16 11.32
CA ALA A 214 -11.39 -11.42 11.66
C ALA A 214 -12.25 -11.28 12.93
N ASP A 215 -11.72 -10.64 13.98
CA ASP A 215 -12.44 -10.36 15.22
C ASP A 215 -13.71 -9.53 14.95
N ALA A 216 -13.62 -8.52 14.07
CA ALA A 216 -14.77 -7.71 13.66
C ALA A 216 -15.85 -8.53 12.93
N CYS A 217 -15.47 -9.50 12.09
CA CYS A 217 -16.43 -10.41 11.44
C CYS A 217 -17.14 -11.31 12.45
N VAL A 218 -16.40 -11.86 13.43
CA VAL A 218 -16.97 -12.70 14.50
C VAL A 218 -17.96 -11.91 15.36
N LEU A 219 -17.62 -10.66 15.70
CA LEU A 219 -18.53 -9.75 16.41
C LEU A 219 -19.81 -9.51 15.61
N TYR A 220 -19.67 -9.20 14.31
CA TYR A 220 -20.82 -9.00 13.41
C TYR A 220 -21.76 -10.22 13.40
N ASP A 221 -21.21 -11.43 13.28
CA ASP A 221 -22.02 -12.66 13.28
C ASP A 221 -22.69 -12.92 14.63
N THR A 222 -22.02 -12.59 15.73
CA THR A 222 -22.56 -12.73 17.10
C THR A 222 -23.74 -11.78 17.31
N GLU A 223 -23.60 -10.51 16.92
CA GLU A 223 -24.69 -9.54 17.01
C GLU A 223 -25.87 -9.89 16.09
N LYS A 224 -25.57 -10.41 14.89
CA LYS A 224 -26.61 -10.85 13.94
C LYS A 224 -27.43 -12.02 14.47
N LYS A 225 -26.80 -12.95 15.20
CA LYS A 225 -27.51 -14.05 15.88
C LYS A 225 -28.36 -13.56 17.05
N GLN A 226 -27.92 -12.56 17.81
CA GLN A 226 -28.70 -11.98 18.91
C GLN A 226 -29.94 -11.21 18.46
N LYS A 227 -29.97 -10.71 17.21
CA LYS A 227 -31.10 -9.99 16.62
C LYS A 227 -32.12 -10.89 15.92
N ARG A 228 -31.89 -12.20 15.86
CA ARG A 228 -32.80 -13.21 15.30
C ARG A 228 -33.51 -13.93 16.42
#